data_AF-A0A952TRL6-F1
#
_entry.id   AF-A0A952TRL6-F1
#
_cell.length_a   1.000
_cell.length_b   1.000
_cell.length_c   1.000
_cell.angle_alpha   90.00
_cell.angle_beta   90.00
_cell.angle_gamma   90.00
#
_symmetry.space_group_name_H-M   'P 1'
#
loop_
_entity.id
_entity.type
_entity.pdbx_description
1 polymer ?
#
loop_
_entity_poly.entity_id
_entity_poly.type
_entity_poly.pdbx_seq_one_letter_code
_entity_poly.pdbx_strand_id
1 'polypeptide(L)'
;MKTLILTLLIALVSVGVASARFHPVPNMPGKPSDSAPVFASSAVESLIQNSGDDLVPWPWGSEMPFPWFFVQGVWMAEKGDFRTFFAFRVVKDKNDIRQLQVQQIDPESCELKASGVAIETNNIVRAQMTSSNGSVYRLSLRSFSEKSIPSSTLISQRPIYGQYVVLSLFPFDRVDGVHLPIQQISTQLNYKCLVER
;
A
#
# COMPACT_ATOMS: atom_id res chain seq x y z
N MET A 1 0.72 14.97 -63.66
CA MET A 1 1.96 14.33 -64.15
C MET A 1 3.06 14.51 -63.11
N LYS A 2 3.91 13.48 -62.93
CA LYS A 2 5.09 13.36 -62.03
C LYS A 2 4.79 12.78 -60.62
N THR A 3 4.80 11.46 -60.45
CA THR A 3 5.90 10.49 -60.15
C THR A 3 6.05 10.16 -58.66
N LEU A 4 5.48 9.00 -58.29
CA LEU A 4 6.04 7.90 -57.47
C LEU A 4 7.47 8.06 -56.95
N ILE A 5 7.68 7.83 -55.64
CA ILE A 5 8.70 6.88 -55.12
C ILE A 5 8.14 6.24 -53.84
N LEU A 6 7.84 4.94 -53.95
CA LEU A 6 7.47 4.01 -52.88
C LEU A 6 8.75 3.26 -52.49
N THR A 7 9.25 3.43 -51.27
CA THR A 7 10.42 2.69 -50.77
C THR A 7 9.98 1.73 -49.68
N LEU A 8 9.92 0.45 -50.05
CA LEU A 8 9.63 -0.71 -49.23
C LEU A 8 10.95 -1.17 -48.58
N LEU A 9 11.06 -1.11 -47.25
CA LEU A 9 12.18 -1.68 -46.49
C LEU A 9 11.70 -2.94 -45.77
N ILE A 10 12.08 -4.09 -46.33
CA ILE A 10 11.87 -5.42 -45.76
C ILE A 10 13.03 -5.67 -44.77
N ALA A 11 12.73 -5.68 -43.48
CA ALA A 11 13.68 -6.13 -42.46
C ALA A 11 13.46 -7.64 -42.20
N LEU A 12 14.41 -8.45 -42.64
CA LEU A 12 14.56 -9.86 -42.30
C LEU A 12 14.95 -9.98 -40.82
N VAL A 13 14.05 -10.48 -39.97
CA VAL A 13 14.40 -10.94 -38.62
C VAL A 13 14.65 -12.45 -38.68
N SER A 14 15.93 -12.81 -38.58
CA SER A 14 16.41 -14.19 -38.46
C SER A 14 15.97 -14.81 -37.14
N VAL A 15 15.21 -15.90 -37.19
CA VAL A 15 14.85 -16.73 -36.03
C VAL A 15 16.03 -17.65 -35.73
N GLY A 16 16.83 -17.31 -34.71
CA GLY A 16 17.84 -18.18 -34.14
C GLY A 16 17.21 -19.16 -33.16
N VAL A 17 17.13 -20.44 -33.55
CA VAL A 17 16.73 -21.54 -32.64
C VAL A 17 17.93 -21.92 -31.78
N ALA A 18 17.99 -21.40 -30.56
CA ALA A 18 18.97 -21.82 -29.57
C ALA A 18 18.52 -23.15 -28.94
N SER A 19 19.23 -24.22 -29.28
CA SER A 19 19.06 -25.55 -28.67
C SER A 19 19.71 -25.57 -27.29
N ALA A 20 18.90 -25.42 -26.23
CA ALA A 20 19.37 -25.55 -24.85
C ALA A 20 19.49 -27.05 -24.49
N ARG A 21 20.72 -27.50 -24.25
CA ARG A 21 21.02 -28.82 -23.70
C ARG A 21 20.58 -28.85 -22.24
N PHE A 22 19.60 -29.69 -21.93
CA PHE A 22 19.22 -30.01 -20.55
C PHE A 22 20.29 -30.93 -19.95
N HIS A 23 21.00 -30.43 -18.94
CA HIS A 23 21.77 -31.26 -18.03
C HIS A 23 20.88 -31.69 -16.85
N PRO A 24 20.84 -32.97 -16.48
CA PRO A 24 20.16 -33.41 -15.27
C PRO A 24 20.89 -32.89 -14.03
N VAL A 25 20.16 -32.21 -13.15
CA VAL A 25 20.66 -31.72 -11.85
C VAL A 25 20.84 -32.91 -10.90
N PRO A 26 22.00 -33.04 -10.21
CA PRO A 26 22.19 -34.06 -9.19
C PRO A 26 21.29 -33.81 -7.97
N ASN A 27 20.59 -34.85 -7.51
CA ASN A 27 19.85 -34.85 -6.24
C ASN A 27 20.77 -34.48 -5.07
N MET A 28 20.52 -33.35 -4.42
CA MET A 28 21.11 -33.04 -3.11
C MET A 28 20.20 -33.55 -1.98
N PRO A 29 20.77 -34.19 -0.93
CA PRO A 29 20.04 -34.61 0.25
C PRO A 29 19.61 -33.40 1.09
N GLY A 30 18.43 -33.53 1.70
CA GLY A 30 17.68 -32.47 2.36
C GLY A 30 18.45 -31.65 3.39
N LYS A 31 18.22 -30.35 3.33
CA LYS A 31 18.51 -29.43 4.43
C LYS A 31 17.19 -29.11 5.15
N PRO A 32 17.12 -29.26 6.48
CA PRO A 32 15.91 -29.00 7.24
C PRO A 32 15.46 -27.55 7.06
N SER A 33 14.16 -27.43 6.88
CA SER A 33 13.39 -26.19 6.79
C SER A 33 13.42 -25.47 8.13
N ASP A 34 14.41 -24.60 8.32
CA ASP A 34 14.36 -23.59 9.37
C ASP A 34 13.49 -22.43 8.87
N SER A 35 12.20 -22.53 9.19
CA SER A 35 11.22 -21.47 9.07
C SER A 35 11.62 -20.29 9.96
N ALA A 36 12.32 -19.32 9.36
CA ALA A 36 12.53 -18.01 9.97
C ALA A 36 11.18 -17.28 10.13
N PRO A 37 11.00 -16.42 11.16
CA PRO A 37 9.72 -15.77 11.40
C PRO A 37 9.49 -14.69 10.34
N VAL A 38 8.29 -14.71 9.77
CA VAL A 38 7.87 -13.97 8.58
C VAL A 38 7.46 -12.54 8.96
N PHE A 39 8.37 -11.67 9.35
CA PHE A 39 8.01 -10.42 10.06
C PHE A 39 7.14 -9.37 9.31
N ALA A 40 7.07 -9.37 7.97
CA ALA A 40 6.20 -8.42 7.24
C ALA A 40 4.78 -8.94 7.01
N SER A 41 4.65 -10.24 6.73
CA SER A 41 3.35 -10.93 6.70
C SER A 41 2.82 -11.08 8.11
N SER A 42 3.66 -11.46 9.08
CA SER A 42 3.25 -11.74 10.44
C SER A 42 2.75 -10.52 11.19
N ALA A 43 3.21 -9.30 10.90
CA ALA A 43 2.69 -8.11 11.58
C ALA A 43 1.27 -7.76 11.08
N VAL A 44 1.04 -7.88 9.77
CA VAL A 44 -0.29 -7.72 9.17
C VAL A 44 -1.19 -8.92 9.52
N GLU A 45 -0.66 -10.13 9.52
CA GLU A 45 -1.36 -11.36 9.92
C GLU A 45 -1.62 -11.40 11.42
N SER A 46 -0.71 -10.94 12.28
CA SER A 46 -0.94 -10.82 13.72
C SER A 46 -1.97 -9.75 13.99
N LEU A 47 -1.93 -8.65 13.23
CA LEU A 47 -2.99 -7.65 13.26
C LEU A 47 -4.31 -8.33 12.88
N ILE A 48 -4.42 -9.03 11.75
CA ILE A 48 -5.65 -9.71 11.31
C ILE A 48 -6.12 -10.77 12.32
N GLN A 49 -5.21 -11.61 12.83
CA GLN A 49 -5.50 -12.68 13.79
C GLN A 49 -5.94 -12.16 15.15
N ASN A 50 -5.39 -11.03 15.62
CA ASN A 50 -5.78 -10.41 16.89
C ASN A 50 -6.86 -9.33 16.74
N SER A 51 -7.20 -8.91 15.51
CA SER A 51 -8.10 -7.79 15.24
C SER A 51 -9.57 -8.13 15.20
N GLY A 52 -9.91 -9.43 15.24
CA GLY A 52 -11.27 -9.99 15.13
C GLY A 52 -12.31 -8.95 14.71
N ASP A 53 -12.30 -8.55 13.43
CA ASP A 53 -13.06 -7.43 12.87
C ASP A 53 -13.70 -6.50 13.92
N ASP A 54 -12.90 -5.68 14.60
CA ASP A 54 -13.41 -4.68 15.54
C ASP A 54 -14.36 -3.72 14.81
N LEU A 55 -15.65 -4.06 14.88
CA LEU A 55 -16.87 -3.30 15.26
C LEU A 55 -16.90 -1.78 15.06
N VAL A 56 -16.08 -1.19 14.22
CA VAL A 56 -16.33 0.14 13.68
C VAL A 56 -17.16 -0.08 12.42
N PRO A 57 -18.49 0.17 12.46
CA PRO A 57 -19.32 0.18 11.26
C PRO A 57 -18.94 1.39 10.41
N TRP A 58 -17.84 1.26 9.66
CA TRP A 58 -17.46 2.25 8.66
C TRP A 58 -18.62 2.38 7.66
N PRO A 59 -19.00 3.61 7.30
CA PRO A 59 -20.16 3.83 6.45
C PRO A 59 -19.78 3.60 4.98
N TRP A 60 -19.46 2.34 4.64
CA TRP A 60 -19.05 1.93 3.31
C TRP A 60 -20.06 2.39 2.24
N GLY A 61 -19.57 2.88 1.11
CA GLY A 61 -20.40 3.46 0.05
C GLY A 61 -20.73 4.95 0.27
N SER A 62 -20.38 5.54 1.41
CA SER A 62 -20.47 6.98 1.67
C SER A 62 -19.11 7.70 1.62
N GLU A 63 -18.14 7.13 0.89
CA GLU A 63 -16.82 7.69 0.75
C GLU A 63 -16.87 9.10 0.15
N MET A 64 -16.29 10.06 0.88
CA MET A 64 -16.08 11.41 0.40
C MET A 64 -14.96 11.48 -0.63
N PRO A 65 -14.94 12.51 -1.51
CA PRO A 65 -13.77 12.79 -2.34
C PRO A 65 -12.49 12.78 -1.51
N PHE A 66 -11.48 12.06 -1.98
CA PHE A 66 -10.27 11.85 -1.20
C PHE A 66 -9.52 13.19 -0.96
N PRO A 67 -9.07 13.49 0.26
CA PRO A 67 -8.56 14.81 0.63
C PRO A 67 -7.09 15.04 0.19
N TRP A 68 -6.88 15.17 -1.11
CA TRP A 68 -5.54 15.35 -1.71
C TRP A 68 -4.75 16.54 -1.17
N PHE A 69 -5.43 17.62 -0.78
CA PHE A 69 -4.77 18.83 -0.27
C PHE A 69 -3.99 18.60 1.03
N PHE A 70 -4.44 17.70 1.90
CA PHE A 70 -3.80 17.49 3.22
C PHE A 70 -3.29 16.07 3.44
N VAL A 71 -3.48 15.14 2.50
CA VAL A 71 -2.97 13.76 2.65
C VAL A 71 -1.45 13.69 2.75
N GLN A 72 -0.72 14.64 2.17
CA GLN A 72 0.74 14.62 2.19
C GLN A 72 1.29 14.72 3.62
N GLY A 73 2.22 13.83 3.96
CA GLY A 73 2.89 13.85 5.26
C GLY A 73 3.10 12.46 5.84
N VAL A 74 3.34 12.40 7.14
CA VAL A 74 3.46 11.15 7.90
C VAL A 74 2.20 10.94 8.72
N TRP A 75 1.68 9.72 8.64
CA TRP A 75 0.45 9.28 9.29
C TRP A 75 0.74 8.07 10.17
N MET A 76 0.04 7.97 11.29
CA MET A 76 0.11 6.86 12.21
C MET A 76 -1.14 5.99 12.09
N ALA A 77 -0.93 4.69 12.01
CA ALA A 77 -1.95 3.68 12.23
C ALA A 77 -1.63 2.95 13.55
N GLU A 78 -2.61 2.86 14.44
CA GLU A 78 -2.43 2.28 15.76
C GLU A 78 -3.67 1.47 16.18
N LYS A 79 -3.44 0.28 16.72
CA LYS A 79 -4.48 -0.59 17.30
C LYS A 79 -3.88 -1.54 18.33
N GLY A 80 -4.27 -1.38 19.59
CA GLY A 80 -3.63 -2.12 20.69
C GLY A 80 -2.12 -1.84 20.71
N ASP A 81 -1.31 -2.90 20.75
CA ASP A 81 0.16 -2.80 20.72
C ASP A 81 0.73 -2.62 19.30
N PHE A 82 -0.11 -2.69 18.27
CA PHE A 82 0.34 -2.46 16.90
C PHE A 82 0.40 -0.97 16.61
N ARG A 83 1.59 -0.49 16.22
CA ARG A 83 1.81 0.87 15.73
C ARG A 83 2.67 0.81 14.47
N THR A 84 2.30 1.57 13.45
CA THR A 84 3.12 1.73 12.24
C THR A 84 2.93 3.12 11.65
N PHE A 85 3.95 3.61 10.93
CA PHE A 85 3.88 4.89 10.25
C PHE A 85 3.76 4.71 8.75
N PHE A 86 3.03 5.61 8.11
CA PHE A 86 2.91 5.71 6.67
C PHE A 86 3.30 7.10 6.22
N ALA A 87 4.28 7.18 5.32
CA ALA A 87 4.59 8.42 4.61
C ALA A 87 3.85 8.43 3.28
N PHE A 88 3.04 9.47 3.07
CA PHE A 88 2.25 9.70 1.88
C PHE A 88 2.77 10.92 1.14
N ARG A 89 3.25 10.71 -0.09
CA ARG A 89 3.74 11.78 -0.96
C ARG A 89 2.87 11.86 -2.20
N VAL A 90 2.26 13.02 -2.42
CA VAL A 90 1.51 13.27 -3.65
C VAL A 90 2.51 13.40 -4.80
N VAL A 91 2.48 12.45 -5.73
CA VAL A 91 3.36 12.45 -6.91
C VAL A 91 2.71 13.22 -8.06
N LYS A 92 1.38 13.09 -8.19
CA LYS A 92 0.60 13.73 -9.24
C LYS A 92 -0.81 13.99 -8.71
N ASP A 93 -1.31 15.22 -8.82
CA ASP A 93 -2.69 15.58 -8.49
C ASP A 93 -3.49 16.21 -9.66
N LYS A 94 -2.84 16.33 -10.83
CA LYS A 94 -3.38 16.96 -12.04
C LYS A 94 -3.63 15.92 -13.14
N ASN A 95 -4.55 16.21 -14.05
CA ASN A 95 -4.86 15.44 -15.26
C ASN A 95 -5.34 14.01 -14.96
N ASP A 96 -6.64 13.86 -14.65
CA ASP A 96 -7.50 12.65 -14.47
C ASP A 96 -6.98 11.47 -13.63
N ILE A 97 -5.69 11.45 -13.30
CA ILE A 97 -5.00 10.38 -12.59
C ILE A 97 -4.23 11.04 -11.46
N ARG A 98 -4.69 10.77 -10.24
CA ARG A 98 -4.02 11.17 -9.02
C ARG A 98 -3.23 10.01 -8.44
N GLN A 99 -1.97 10.28 -8.09
CA GLN A 99 -1.00 9.28 -7.64
C GLN A 99 -0.39 9.68 -6.30
N LEU A 100 -0.33 8.70 -5.41
CA LEU A 100 0.26 8.83 -4.09
C LEU A 100 1.38 7.80 -3.96
N GLN A 101 2.61 8.23 -3.72
CA GLN A 101 3.64 7.32 -3.26
C GLN A 101 3.40 7.01 -1.78
N VAL A 102 3.42 5.73 -1.44
CA VAL A 102 3.16 5.23 -0.09
C VAL A 102 4.40 4.48 0.40
N GLN A 103 4.83 4.80 1.62
CA GLN A 103 5.91 4.12 2.30
C GLN A 103 5.45 3.73 3.70
N GLN A 104 5.55 2.45 4.05
CA GLN A 104 5.33 1.96 5.41
C GLN A 104 6.67 1.96 6.15
N ILE A 105 6.68 2.56 7.32
CA ILE A 105 7.86 2.74 8.16
C ILE A 105 7.57 2.09 9.52
N ASP A 106 8.55 1.34 10.00
CA ASP A 106 8.54 0.82 11.35
C ASP A 106 8.87 1.92 12.36
N PRO A 107 8.06 2.11 13.41
CA PRO A 107 8.20 3.26 14.30
C PRO A 107 9.43 3.16 15.21
N GLU A 108 9.95 1.95 15.46
CA GLU A 108 11.08 1.72 16.38
C GLU A 108 12.42 1.79 15.67
N SER A 109 12.56 1.04 14.57
CA SER A 109 13.78 0.96 13.77
C SER A 109 13.88 2.06 12.71
N CYS A 110 12.77 2.73 12.40
CA CYS A 110 12.65 3.71 11.31
C CYS A 110 13.04 3.16 9.94
N GLU A 111 13.04 1.84 9.78
CA GLU A 111 13.28 1.19 8.52
C GLU A 111 12.04 1.23 7.64
N LEU A 112 12.27 1.36 6.33
CA LEU A 112 11.24 1.16 5.33
C LEU A 112 10.85 -0.32 5.30
N LYS A 113 9.62 -0.63 5.73
CA LYS A 113 9.10 -2.01 5.71
C LYS A 113 8.41 -2.35 4.40
N ALA A 114 7.74 -1.39 3.77
CA ALA A 114 7.10 -1.59 2.48
C ALA A 114 6.94 -0.29 1.68
N SER A 115 6.78 -0.41 0.37
CA SER A 115 6.46 0.74 -0.49
C SER A 115 5.54 0.37 -1.64
N GLY A 116 4.83 1.37 -2.16
CA GLY A 116 3.92 1.21 -3.27
C GLY A 116 3.52 2.55 -3.89
N VAL A 117 2.85 2.49 -5.03
CA VAL A 117 2.19 3.64 -5.66
C VAL A 117 0.70 3.39 -5.63
N ALA A 118 -0.03 4.34 -5.09
CA ALA A 118 -1.47 4.32 -5.00
C ALA A 118 -2.11 5.20 -6.07
N ILE A 119 -3.25 4.77 -6.57
CA ILE A 119 -4.05 5.49 -7.57
C ILE A 119 -5.48 5.65 -7.05
N GLU A 120 -6.09 6.80 -7.32
CA GLU A 120 -7.50 7.03 -7.02
C GLU A 120 -8.41 6.33 -8.04
N THR A 121 -9.46 5.65 -7.56
CA THR A 121 -10.59 5.25 -8.40
C THR A 121 -11.85 5.21 -7.55
N ASN A 122 -12.88 5.98 -7.95
CA ASN A 122 -14.15 6.13 -7.24
C ASN A 122 -13.97 6.54 -5.77
N ASN A 123 -13.27 7.66 -5.53
CA ASN A 123 -12.97 8.20 -4.19
C ASN A 123 -12.10 7.31 -3.28
N ILE A 124 -11.63 6.17 -3.78
CA ILE A 124 -10.81 5.23 -3.02
C ILE A 124 -9.40 5.21 -3.60
N VAL A 125 -8.41 5.49 -2.76
CA VAL A 125 -7.00 5.39 -3.13
C VAL A 125 -6.52 3.97 -2.84
N ARG A 126 -6.01 3.27 -3.85
CA ARG A 126 -5.58 1.86 -3.73
C ARG A 126 -4.13 1.71 -4.14
N ALA A 127 -3.36 0.96 -3.36
CA ALA A 127 -1.97 0.64 -3.63
C ALA A 127 -1.73 -0.87 -3.53
N GLN A 128 -0.81 -1.37 -4.36
CA GLN A 128 -0.12 -2.62 -4.08
C GLN A 128 1.20 -2.28 -3.38
N MET A 129 1.37 -2.81 -2.18
CA MET A 129 2.54 -2.61 -1.35
C MET A 129 3.46 -3.81 -1.48
N THR A 130 4.75 -3.55 -1.68
CA THR A 130 5.79 -4.58 -1.67
C THR A 130 6.67 -4.35 -0.46
N SER A 131 6.78 -5.34 0.41
CA SER A 131 7.63 -5.27 1.59
C SER A 131 9.09 -5.58 1.25
N SER A 132 10.00 -5.20 2.14
CA SER A 132 11.45 -5.39 1.97
C SER A 132 11.85 -6.87 1.82
N ASN A 133 11.04 -7.80 2.36
CA ASN A 133 11.22 -9.25 2.20
C ASN A 133 10.54 -9.83 0.94
N GLY A 134 9.97 -8.99 0.07
CA GLY A 134 9.33 -9.40 -1.18
C GLY A 134 7.87 -9.84 -1.05
N SER A 135 7.30 -9.89 0.15
CA SER A 135 5.85 -10.12 0.31
C SER A 135 5.05 -8.95 -0.29
N VAL A 136 3.84 -9.25 -0.74
CA VAL A 136 2.94 -8.25 -1.34
C VAL A 136 1.65 -8.22 -0.55
N TYR A 137 1.12 -7.02 -0.33
CA TYR A 137 -0.19 -6.81 0.26
C TYR A 137 -0.88 -5.62 -0.39
N ARG A 138 -2.20 -5.50 -0.21
CA ARG A 138 -2.99 -4.39 -0.76
C ARG A 138 -3.31 -3.40 0.35
N LEU A 139 -3.25 -2.14 -0.01
CA LEU A 139 -3.58 -1.02 0.84
C LEU A 139 -4.70 -0.21 0.18
N SER A 140 -5.67 0.23 0.96
CA SER A 140 -6.60 1.27 0.50
C SER A 140 -6.79 2.36 1.53
N LEU A 141 -6.99 3.59 1.05
CA LEU A 141 -7.34 4.76 1.85
C LEU A 141 -8.72 5.23 1.42
N ARG A 142 -9.58 5.49 2.42
CA ARG A 142 -10.93 6.01 2.25
C ARG A 142 -11.10 7.23 3.13
N SER A 143 -11.89 8.19 2.69
CA SER A 143 -12.26 9.36 3.49
C SER A 143 -13.74 9.31 3.82
N PHE A 144 -14.10 9.62 5.06
CA PHE A 144 -15.47 9.68 5.52
C PHE A 144 -15.74 10.99 6.25
N SER A 145 -16.97 11.49 6.11
CA SER A 145 -17.43 12.64 6.90
C SER A 145 -17.51 12.24 8.37
N GLU A 146 -17.08 13.11 9.27
CA GLU A 146 -17.30 12.94 10.71
C GLU A 146 -18.77 12.64 11.03
N LYS A 147 -19.70 13.28 10.31
CA LYS A 147 -21.15 13.11 10.50
C LYS A 147 -21.68 11.74 10.04
N SER A 148 -20.93 11.03 9.18
CA SER A 148 -21.31 9.71 8.67
C SER A 148 -20.85 8.58 9.59
N ILE A 149 -19.92 8.85 10.51
CA ILE A 149 -19.45 7.88 11.49
C ILE A 149 -20.52 7.73 12.59
N PRO A 150 -20.96 6.50 12.89
CA PRO A 150 -21.93 6.29 13.97
C PRO A 150 -21.36 6.76 15.31
N SER A 151 -22.14 7.53 16.08
CA SER A 151 -21.71 8.13 17.35
C SER A 151 -21.29 7.12 18.42
N SER A 152 -21.69 5.85 18.27
CA SER A 152 -21.24 4.73 19.11
C SER A 152 -19.80 4.32 18.87
N THR A 153 -19.20 4.80 17.77
CA THR A 153 -17.84 4.46 17.37
C THR A 153 -16.84 5.25 18.20
N LEU A 154 -16.00 4.54 18.95
CA LEU A 154 -14.89 5.14 19.68
C LEU A 154 -13.69 5.26 18.74
N ILE A 155 -13.51 6.44 18.16
CA ILE A 155 -12.31 6.79 17.38
C ILE A 155 -11.44 7.71 18.25
N SER A 156 -10.21 7.29 18.54
CA SER A 156 -9.27 8.10 19.35
C SER A 156 -8.62 9.23 18.54
N GLN A 157 -8.58 9.08 17.21
CA GLN A 157 -8.02 10.03 16.28
C GLN A 157 -8.97 11.22 16.09
N ARG A 158 -8.41 12.41 15.82
CA ARG A 158 -9.20 13.60 15.51
C ARG A 158 -9.44 13.69 13.99
N PRO A 159 -10.63 14.11 13.55
CA PRO A 159 -10.88 14.36 12.15
C PRO A 159 -10.10 15.59 11.69
N ILE A 160 -9.66 15.57 10.43
CA ILE A 160 -8.96 16.68 9.79
C ILE A 160 -9.94 17.32 8.80
N TYR A 161 -10.26 18.60 9.01
CA TYR A 161 -11.31 19.31 8.27
C TYR A 161 -12.66 18.57 8.25
N GLY A 162 -13.05 17.96 9.39
CA GLY A 162 -14.31 17.21 9.53
C GLY A 162 -14.33 15.87 8.78
N GLN A 163 -13.16 15.34 8.41
CA GLN A 163 -13.02 14.06 7.72
C GLN A 163 -12.10 13.10 8.48
N TYR A 164 -12.49 11.82 8.50
CA TYR A 164 -11.63 10.73 8.93
C TYR A 164 -11.01 10.04 7.71
N VAL A 165 -9.72 9.74 7.78
CA VAL A 165 -9.06 8.88 6.80
C VAL A 165 -8.93 7.49 7.42
N VAL A 166 -9.39 6.49 6.68
CA VAL A 166 -9.35 5.09 7.09
C VAL A 166 -8.41 4.34 6.16
N LEU A 167 -7.40 3.71 6.76
CA LEU A 167 -6.48 2.79 6.13
C LEU A 167 -7.04 1.37 6.21
N SER A 168 -7.04 0.67 5.08
CA SER A 168 -7.36 -0.75 5.04
C SER A 168 -6.16 -1.54 4.52
N LEU A 169 -5.76 -2.58 5.24
CA LEU A 169 -4.66 -3.47 4.88
C LEU A 169 -5.20 -4.87 4.60
N PHE A 170 -4.93 -5.40 3.41
CA PHE A 170 -5.38 -6.73 2.99
C PHE A 170 -4.18 -7.57 2.57
N PRO A 171 -4.07 -8.83 3.03
CA PRO A 171 -3.18 -9.80 2.41
C PRO A 171 -3.52 -9.90 0.91
N PHE A 172 -2.52 -10.22 0.09
CA PHE A 172 -2.72 -10.28 -1.35
C PHE A 172 -3.73 -11.36 -1.78
N ASP A 173 -3.78 -12.46 -1.03
CA ASP A 173 -4.59 -13.65 -1.25
C ASP A 173 -5.93 -13.66 -0.49
N ARG A 174 -6.23 -12.64 0.32
CA ARG A 174 -7.45 -12.57 1.14
C ARG A 174 -8.28 -11.35 0.83
N VAL A 175 -9.60 -11.49 0.99
CA VAL A 175 -10.56 -10.39 0.86
C VAL A 175 -10.76 -9.64 2.17
N ASP A 176 -10.55 -10.33 3.29
CA ASP A 176 -10.63 -9.76 4.63
C ASP A 176 -9.36 -8.95 4.92
N GLY A 177 -9.53 -7.84 5.61
CA GLY A 177 -8.45 -6.92 5.93
C GLY A 177 -8.75 -6.14 7.18
N VAL A 178 -7.74 -5.45 7.69
CA VAL A 178 -7.89 -4.62 8.89
C VAL A 178 -8.14 -3.19 8.48
N HIS A 179 -9.15 -2.58 9.09
CA HIS A 179 -9.55 -1.20 8.85
C HIS A 179 -9.23 -0.34 10.07
N LEU A 180 -8.34 0.64 9.90
CA LEU A 180 -7.86 1.50 10.96
C LEU A 180 -8.08 2.97 10.60
N PRO A 181 -8.67 3.78 11.51
CA PRO A 181 -8.51 5.22 11.39
C PRO A 181 -7.03 5.57 11.51
N ILE A 182 -6.57 6.50 10.70
CA ILE A 182 -5.19 6.99 10.76
C ILE A 182 -5.14 8.47 11.11
N GLN A 183 -4.09 8.87 11.80
CA GLN A 183 -3.89 10.24 12.24
C GLN A 183 -2.65 10.84 11.58
N GLN A 184 -2.75 12.04 11.04
CA GLN A 184 -1.59 12.77 10.57
C GLN A 184 -0.77 13.24 11.77
N ILE A 185 0.50 12.83 11.82
CA ILE A 185 1.45 13.21 12.87
C ILE A 185 2.47 14.24 12.38
N SER A 186 2.62 14.38 11.07
CA SER A 186 3.44 15.42 10.45
C SER A 186 2.91 15.76 9.05
N THR A 187 2.90 17.04 8.69
CA THR A 187 2.64 17.49 7.30
C THR A 187 3.88 17.42 6.42
N GLN A 188 5.05 17.23 7.02
CA GLN A 188 6.33 17.13 6.33
C GLN A 188 6.69 15.67 6.12
N LEU A 189 7.32 15.36 4.97
CA LEU A 189 7.86 14.04 4.66
C LEU A 189 9.20 13.75 5.36
N ASN A 190 9.57 14.55 6.36
CA ASN A 190 10.78 14.33 7.12
C ASN A 190 10.50 13.30 8.23
N TYR A 191 10.74 12.03 7.91
CA TYR A 191 10.55 10.91 8.83
C TYR A 191 11.85 10.46 9.51
N LYS A 192 12.87 11.34 9.62
CA LYS A 192 14.00 11.07 10.55
C LYS A 192 13.38 10.85 11.93
N CYS A 193 13.33 9.58 12.34
CA CYS A 193 12.62 9.02 13.49
C CYS A 193 11.89 10.04 14.36
N LEU A 194 10.55 10.00 14.37
CA LEU A 194 9.74 10.82 15.29
C LEU A 194 9.88 10.42 16.77
N VAL A 195 10.88 9.57 17.10
CA VAL A 195 11.23 9.11 18.44
C VAL A 195 12.25 10.06 19.06
N GLU A 196 11.87 11.32 19.22
CA GLU A 196 12.47 12.22 20.20
C GLU A 196 11.34 13.07 20.80
N ARG A 197 10.44 12.45 21.59
CA ARG A 197 9.67 13.14 22.65
C ARG A 197 9.31 12.18 23.77
#